data_AF-D8M046-F1
#
_entry.id   AF-D8M046-F1
#
_cell.length_a   1.000
_cell.length_b   1.000
_cell.length_c   1.000
_cell.angle_alpha   90.00
_cell.angle_beta   90.00
_cell.angle_gamma   90.00
#
_symmetry.space_group_name_H-M   'P 1'
#
loop_
_entity.id
_entity.type
_entity.pdbx_description
1 polymer ?
#
loop_
_entity_poly.entity_id
_entity_poly.type
_entity_poly.pdbx_seq_one_letter_code
_entity_poly.pdbx_strand_id
1 'polypeptide(L)'
;MNFIRLVWQQMLTAVNAIHNKHIIHSDLKPGNFLFVKGQLKLIDFGIAKSMPPEATSVLRDSLMGTLSYISPEVLLETGNAGDHGVRIRRSADVWSLGCILYQMVYKRSPWHGLSQHQRLLAIVQSSFQIPFPSLSNPWLLDVMKACLQRDPAKRPAIEGPNGLLEHPFLQPQGQRALQLYKQMSMDNAIMREVIRQIHEVARDQRWEKEGIVPLVTKELVIQRARNRPIDVKAALTNAERKLAV
;
A
#
# COMPACT_ATOMS: atom_id res chain seq x y z
N MET A 1 -10.61 8.68 0.52
CA MET A 1 -9.15 8.41 0.60
C MET A 1 -8.64 8.29 2.04
N ASN A 2 -9.11 9.14 2.97
CA ASN A 2 -8.59 9.18 4.36
C ASN A 2 -8.79 7.89 5.15
N PHE A 3 -9.92 7.20 4.98
CA PHE A 3 -10.18 5.92 5.64
C PHE A 3 -9.18 4.83 5.22
N ILE A 4 -8.93 4.66 3.92
CA ILE A 4 -7.95 3.65 3.42
C ILE A 4 -6.55 3.94 3.97
N ARG A 5 -6.15 5.22 3.99
CA ARG A 5 -4.86 5.64 4.58
C ARG A 5 -4.76 5.28 6.06
N LEU A 6 -5.79 5.62 6.85
CA LEU A 6 -5.85 5.33 8.28
C LEU A 6 -5.76 3.82 8.56
N VAL A 7 -6.57 3.02 7.86
CA VAL A 7 -6.60 1.57 8.03
C VAL A 7 -5.28 0.94 7.59
N TRP A 8 -4.72 1.40 6.47
CA TRP A 8 -3.40 0.95 5.99
C TRP A 8 -2.31 1.20 7.03
N GLN A 9 -2.25 2.40 7.61
CA GLN A 9 -1.29 2.74 8.65
C GLN A 9 -1.46 1.81 9.87
N GLN A 10 -2.69 1.60 10.35
CA GLN A 10 -2.93 0.74 11.51
C GLN A 10 -2.59 -0.73 11.23
N MET A 11 -2.86 -1.25 10.03
CA MET A 11 -2.45 -2.61 9.63
C MET A 11 -0.93 -2.75 9.65
N LEU A 12 -0.20 -1.78 9.05
CA LEU A 12 1.25 -1.78 9.06
C LEU A 12 1.81 -1.73 10.48
N THR A 13 1.29 -0.85 11.34
CA THR A 13 1.72 -0.75 12.73
C THR A 13 1.49 -2.05 13.50
N ALA A 14 0.34 -2.70 13.33
CA ALA A 14 0.02 -3.96 14.00
C ALA A 14 0.95 -5.10 13.55
N VAL A 15 1.21 -5.24 12.25
CA VAL A 15 2.11 -6.28 11.72
C VAL A 15 3.57 -5.97 12.07
N ASN A 16 3.98 -4.71 12.06
CA ASN A 16 5.33 -4.32 12.48
C ASN A 16 5.59 -4.68 13.95
N ALA A 17 4.58 -4.52 14.82
CA ALA A 17 4.70 -4.85 16.23
C ALA A 17 5.06 -6.33 16.45
N ILE A 18 4.46 -7.25 15.68
CA ILE A 18 4.79 -8.68 15.77
C ILE A 18 6.12 -9.00 15.09
N HIS A 19 6.46 -8.33 13.98
CA HIS A 19 7.76 -8.47 13.32
C HIS A 19 8.89 -8.09 14.26
N ASN A 20 8.73 -7.04 15.06
CA ASN A 20 9.68 -6.58 16.09
C ASN A 20 9.78 -7.53 17.29
N LYS A 21 8.87 -8.50 17.40
CA LYS A 21 8.96 -9.64 18.32
C LYS A 21 9.42 -10.93 17.63
N HIS A 22 9.98 -10.81 16.42
CA HIS A 22 10.44 -11.93 15.59
C HIS A 22 9.33 -12.93 15.20
N ILE A 23 8.07 -12.49 15.22
CA ILE A 23 6.93 -13.28 14.77
C ILE A 23 6.59 -12.87 13.34
N ILE A 24 6.40 -13.86 12.47
CA ILE A 24 5.86 -13.70 11.11
C ILE A 24 4.46 -14.29 11.13
N HIS A 25 3.46 -13.56 10.63
CA HIS A 25 2.07 -14.05 10.68
C HIS A 25 1.80 -15.14 9.64
N SER A 26 2.31 -14.99 8.42
CA SER A 26 2.23 -15.93 7.28
C SER A 26 0.85 -16.21 6.67
N ASP A 27 -0.24 -15.93 7.41
CA ASP A 27 -1.63 -16.14 6.96
C ASP A 27 -2.48 -14.87 6.95
N LEU A 28 -1.91 -13.70 6.66
CA LEU A 28 -2.66 -12.44 6.76
C LEU A 28 -3.79 -12.37 5.73
N LYS A 29 -5.00 -12.08 6.22
CA LYS A 29 -6.23 -11.84 5.45
C LYS A 29 -7.08 -10.78 6.15
N PRO A 30 -8.10 -10.18 5.48
CA PRO A 30 -8.94 -9.16 6.10
C PRO A 30 -9.59 -9.63 7.42
N GLY A 31 -9.95 -10.92 7.51
CA GLY A 31 -10.54 -11.51 8.71
C GLY A 31 -9.62 -11.56 9.94
N ASN A 32 -8.30 -11.32 9.81
CA ASN A 32 -7.42 -11.22 10.97
C ASN A 32 -7.42 -9.81 11.59
N PHE A 33 -8.08 -8.82 10.97
CA PHE A 33 -8.13 -7.45 11.47
C PHE A 33 -9.53 -7.09 11.95
N LEU A 34 -9.64 -6.65 13.20
CA LEU A 34 -10.91 -6.31 13.85
C LEU A 34 -10.88 -4.88 14.39
N PHE A 35 -11.94 -4.11 14.15
CA PHE A 35 -12.12 -2.82 14.80
C PHE A 35 -12.68 -2.99 16.21
N VAL A 36 -11.93 -2.50 17.20
CA VAL A 36 -12.34 -2.46 18.61
C VAL A 36 -12.25 -1.02 19.09
N LYS A 37 -13.40 -0.41 19.41
CA LYS A 37 -13.49 0.99 19.86
C LYS A 37 -12.78 1.98 18.91
N GLY A 38 -13.00 1.81 17.61
CA GLY A 38 -12.41 2.69 16.58
C GLY A 38 -10.95 2.41 16.21
N GLN A 39 -10.31 1.42 16.84
CA GLN A 39 -8.94 1.01 16.54
C GLN A 39 -8.89 -0.39 15.92
N LEU A 40 -8.06 -0.56 14.90
CA LEU A 40 -7.80 -1.84 14.26
C LEU A 40 -6.86 -2.68 15.12
N LYS A 41 -7.23 -3.93 15.36
CA LYS A 41 -6.43 -4.91 16.10
C LYS A 41 -6.22 -6.16 15.27
N LEU A 42 -5.03 -6.74 15.36
CA LEU A 42 -4.72 -8.06 14.83
C LEU A 42 -5.20 -9.11 15.85
N ILE A 43 -6.08 -10.03 15.45
CA ILE A 43 -6.82 -10.94 16.36
C ILE A 43 -6.46 -12.42 16.21
N ASP A 44 -5.52 -12.74 15.32
CA ASP A 44 -4.98 -14.08 15.08
C ASP A 44 -3.51 -13.89 14.71
N PHE A 45 -2.62 -14.74 15.22
CA PHE A 45 -1.18 -14.62 14.97
C PHE A 45 -0.65 -15.70 14.02
N GLY A 46 -1.53 -16.54 13.44
CA GLY A 46 -1.14 -17.50 12.40
C GLY A 46 -0.19 -18.61 12.88
N ILE A 47 -0.01 -18.78 14.20
CA ILE A 47 0.98 -19.68 14.80
C ILE A 47 0.61 -21.18 14.62
N ALA A 48 -0.65 -21.49 14.28
CA ALA A 48 -1.14 -22.87 14.19
C ALA A 48 -1.79 -23.16 12.83
N LYS A 49 -0.98 -23.52 11.83
CA LYS A 49 -1.49 -24.23 10.65
C LYS A 49 -0.57 -25.38 10.26
N SER A 50 -0.62 -26.47 11.04
CA SER A 50 -0.35 -27.79 10.48
C SER A 50 -1.58 -28.20 9.65
N MET A 51 -1.42 -28.37 8.34
CA MET A 51 -2.47 -28.94 7.48
C MET A 51 -2.68 -30.42 7.85
N PRO A 52 -3.88 -30.86 8.26
CA PRO A 52 -4.17 -32.29 8.38
C PRO A 52 -4.18 -32.93 6.97
N PRO A 53 -3.64 -34.15 6.78
CA PRO A 53 -3.57 -34.77 5.45
C PRO A 53 -4.95 -35.13 4.86
N GLU A 54 -6.01 -35.20 5.67
CA GLU A 54 -7.26 -35.87 5.29
C GLU A 54 -8.51 -35.13 5.81
N ALA A 55 -9.05 -34.16 5.04
CA ALA A 55 -10.44 -33.70 5.20
C ALA A 55 -10.91 -32.99 3.90
N THR A 56 -11.75 -33.65 3.11
CA THR A 56 -11.84 -33.44 1.65
C THR A 56 -12.96 -32.54 1.12
N SER A 57 -13.89 -32.01 1.92
CA SER A 57 -15.04 -31.26 1.36
C SER A 57 -15.31 -29.88 1.98
N VAL A 58 -15.40 -29.74 3.31
CA VAL A 58 -15.79 -28.46 3.96
C VAL A 58 -14.62 -27.44 4.01
N LEU A 59 -13.38 -27.90 3.93
CA LEU A 59 -12.18 -27.06 3.94
C LEU A 59 -11.94 -26.28 2.64
N ARG A 60 -12.55 -26.69 1.51
CA ARG A 60 -12.27 -26.12 0.18
C ARG A 60 -12.67 -24.65 0.05
N ASP A 61 -13.78 -24.23 0.64
CA ASP A 61 -14.22 -22.82 0.61
C ASP A 61 -13.42 -21.94 1.58
N SER A 62 -13.01 -22.46 2.75
CA SER A 62 -12.11 -21.74 3.67
C SER A 62 -10.68 -21.60 3.13
N LEU A 63 -10.21 -22.58 2.35
CA LEU A 63 -8.94 -22.52 1.61
C LEU A 63 -9.03 -21.53 0.44
N MET A 64 -10.19 -21.39 -0.24
CA MET A 64 -10.40 -20.41 -1.32
C MET A 64 -10.16 -18.97 -0.88
N GLY A 65 -10.63 -18.61 0.31
CA GLY A 65 -10.40 -17.28 0.89
C GLY A 65 -8.93 -17.02 1.21
N THR A 66 -8.21 -18.05 1.67
CA THR A 66 -6.81 -17.94 2.11
C THR A 66 -5.84 -17.81 0.93
N LEU A 67 -6.05 -18.55 -0.16
CA LEU A 67 -5.18 -18.52 -1.36
C LEU A 67 -4.99 -17.13 -1.97
N SER A 68 -5.95 -16.22 -1.79
CA SER A 68 -5.92 -14.89 -2.40
C SER A 68 -4.82 -13.97 -1.83
N TYR A 69 -4.25 -14.34 -0.68
CA TYR A 69 -3.27 -13.53 0.05
C TYR A 69 -1.90 -14.21 0.21
N ILE A 70 -1.75 -15.45 -0.27
CA ILE A 70 -0.48 -16.20 -0.16
C ILE A 70 0.54 -15.62 -1.15
N SER A 71 1.79 -15.47 -0.70
CA SER A 71 2.89 -14.98 -1.53
C SER A 71 3.47 -16.06 -2.44
N PRO A 72 4.09 -15.68 -3.59
CA PRO A 72 4.67 -16.63 -4.53
C PRO A 72 5.70 -17.56 -3.91
N GLU A 73 6.57 -17.04 -3.04
CA GLU A 73 7.61 -17.83 -2.39
C GLU A 73 7.05 -18.88 -1.43
N VAL A 74 5.95 -18.59 -0.72
CA VAL A 74 5.29 -19.57 0.16
C VAL A 74 4.70 -20.72 -0.66
N LEU A 75 4.10 -20.42 -1.82
CA LEU A 75 3.59 -21.47 -2.73
C LEU A 75 4.71 -22.34 -3.30
N LEU A 76 5.85 -21.73 -3.68
CA LEU A 76 6.99 -22.44 -4.26
C LEU A 76 7.74 -23.30 -3.25
N GLU A 77 7.92 -22.82 -2.02
CA GLU A 77 8.60 -23.57 -0.96
C GLU A 77 7.76 -24.75 -0.44
N THR A 78 6.43 -24.64 -0.45
CA THR A 78 5.54 -25.76 -0.07
C THR A 78 5.64 -26.95 -1.04
N GLY A 79 5.97 -26.71 -2.32
CA GLY A 79 6.16 -27.77 -3.32
C GLY A 79 7.55 -28.43 -3.29
N ASN A 80 8.55 -27.78 -2.69
CA ASN A 80 9.95 -28.22 -2.66
C ASN A 80 10.43 -28.59 -1.24
N ALA A 81 9.52 -28.71 -0.28
CA ALA A 81 9.84 -29.02 1.11
C ALA A 81 10.32 -30.48 1.24
N GLY A 82 11.62 -30.71 1.03
CA GLY A 82 12.35 -31.76 1.72
C GLY A 82 12.56 -31.40 3.20
N ASP A 83 13.40 -32.17 3.89
CA ASP A 83 13.66 -32.16 5.35
C ASP A 83 14.15 -30.82 5.98
N HIS A 84 14.12 -29.70 5.25
CA HIS A 84 14.71 -28.42 5.65
C HIS A 84 13.72 -27.29 5.97
N GLY A 85 12.40 -27.56 5.94
CA GLY A 85 11.37 -26.62 6.36
C GLY A 85 11.21 -25.39 5.46
N VAL A 86 10.02 -24.80 5.48
CA VAL A 86 9.68 -23.58 4.72
C VAL A 86 10.30 -22.37 5.41
N ARG A 87 11.12 -21.57 4.71
CA ARG A 87 11.76 -20.35 5.24
C ARG A 87 10.91 -19.13 4.91
N ILE A 88 9.77 -19.02 5.59
CA ILE A 88 8.89 -17.85 5.47
C ILE A 88 9.60 -16.60 6.01
N ARG A 89 9.56 -15.51 5.25
CA ARG A 89 10.16 -14.21 5.61
C ARG A 89 9.09 -13.16 5.87
N ARG A 90 9.46 -12.08 6.58
CA ARG A 90 8.60 -10.90 6.82
C ARG A 90 8.01 -10.30 5.52
N SER A 91 8.67 -10.49 4.37
CA SER A 91 8.19 -10.07 3.05
C SER A 91 6.92 -10.79 2.60
N ALA A 92 6.62 -11.98 3.13
CA ALA A 92 5.38 -12.70 2.84
C ALA A 92 4.16 -11.94 3.39
N ASP A 93 4.26 -11.45 4.64
CA ASP A 93 3.21 -10.62 5.25
C ASP A 93 3.00 -9.31 4.47
N VAL A 94 4.06 -8.72 3.91
CA VAL A 94 3.98 -7.51 3.05
C VAL A 94 3.17 -7.78 1.78
N TRP A 95 3.34 -8.95 1.16
CA TRP A 95 2.53 -9.34 0.00
C TRP A 95 1.05 -9.48 0.37
N SER A 96 0.76 -10.18 1.47
CA SER A 96 -0.61 -10.37 1.95
C SER A 96 -1.28 -9.03 2.27
N LEU A 97 -0.58 -8.12 2.94
CA LEU A 97 -1.01 -6.74 3.16
C LEU A 97 -1.29 -6.01 1.83
N GLY A 98 -0.43 -6.17 0.82
CA GLY A 98 -0.65 -5.65 -0.52
C GLY A 98 -1.94 -6.16 -1.18
N CYS A 99 -2.24 -7.45 -1.03
CA CYS A 99 -3.49 -8.05 -1.51
C CYS A 99 -4.72 -7.49 -0.78
N ILE A 100 -4.63 -7.28 0.54
CA ILE A 100 -5.70 -6.64 1.35
C ILE A 100 -5.93 -5.20 0.88
N LEU A 101 -4.84 -4.42 0.71
CA LEU A 101 -4.94 -3.04 0.23
C LEU A 101 -5.56 -2.97 -1.16
N TYR A 102 -5.14 -3.85 -2.07
CA TYR A 102 -5.74 -3.97 -3.40
C TYR A 102 -7.25 -4.22 -3.30
N GLN A 103 -7.68 -5.15 -2.44
CA GLN A 103 -9.09 -5.45 -2.26
C GLN A 103 -9.87 -4.27 -1.66
N MET A 104 -9.30 -3.54 -0.70
CA MET A 104 -9.93 -2.34 -0.15
C MET A 104 -10.19 -1.28 -1.21
N VAL A 105 -9.27 -1.13 -2.16
CA VAL A 105 -9.31 -0.13 -3.24
C VAL A 105 -10.24 -0.55 -4.38
N TYR A 106 -10.05 -1.76 -4.92
CA TYR A 106 -10.75 -2.23 -6.12
C TYR A 106 -11.98 -3.10 -5.82
N LYS A 107 -12.29 -3.34 -4.54
CA LYS A 107 -13.41 -4.17 -4.06
C LYS A 107 -13.35 -5.64 -4.49
N ARG A 108 -12.20 -6.09 -4.96
CA ARG A 108 -11.95 -7.47 -5.44
C ARG A 108 -10.48 -7.82 -5.25
N SER A 109 -10.15 -9.11 -5.14
CA SER A 109 -8.76 -9.57 -5.10
C SER A 109 -8.04 -9.31 -6.44
N PRO A 110 -6.70 -9.26 -6.47
CA PRO A 110 -5.93 -9.19 -7.73
C PRO A 110 -6.24 -10.33 -8.71
N TRP A 111 -6.67 -11.47 -8.18
CA TRP A 111 -6.94 -12.73 -8.91
C TRP A 111 -8.43 -12.99 -9.14
N HIS A 112 -9.27 -11.96 -9.01
CA HIS A 112 -10.72 -12.11 -9.11
C HIS A 112 -11.13 -12.67 -10.47
N GLY A 113 -12.07 -13.62 -10.48
CA GLY A 113 -12.56 -14.27 -11.70
C GLY A 113 -11.70 -15.44 -12.20
N LEU A 114 -10.55 -15.70 -11.59
CA LEU A 114 -9.73 -16.87 -11.90
C LEU A 114 -10.17 -18.10 -11.10
N SER A 115 -10.13 -19.27 -11.74
CA SER A 115 -10.25 -20.56 -11.05
C SER A 115 -9.10 -20.77 -10.05
N GLN A 116 -9.20 -21.74 -9.13
CA GLN A 116 -8.14 -21.98 -8.16
C GLN A 116 -6.79 -22.29 -8.82
N HIS A 117 -6.78 -23.16 -9.83
CA HIS A 117 -5.57 -23.49 -10.57
C HIS A 117 -4.99 -22.27 -11.32
N GLN A 118 -5.84 -21.50 -12.00
CA GLN A 118 -5.42 -20.27 -12.68
C GLN A 118 -4.86 -19.23 -11.71
N ARG A 119 -5.42 -19.14 -10.50
CA ARG A 119 -4.95 -18.23 -9.44
C ARG A 119 -3.57 -18.61 -8.94
N LEU A 120 -3.31 -19.89 -8.69
CA LEU A 120 -1.98 -20.37 -8.27
C LEU A 120 -0.93 -20.02 -9.33
N LEU A 121 -1.23 -20.28 -10.61
CA LEU A 121 -0.35 -19.91 -11.72
C LEU A 121 -0.17 -18.39 -11.82
N ALA A 122 -1.25 -17.60 -11.69
CA ALA A 122 -1.20 -16.15 -11.74
C ALA A 122 -0.35 -15.54 -10.61
N ILE A 123 -0.37 -16.12 -9.41
CA ILE A 123 0.46 -15.67 -8.29
C ILE A 123 1.95 -15.88 -8.62
N VAL A 124 2.31 -17.07 -9.10
CA VAL A 124 3.72 -17.47 -9.28
C VAL A 124 4.33 -16.96 -10.60
N GLN A 125 3.58 -16.98 -11.70
CA GLN A 125 4.11 -16.72 -13.03
C GLN A 125 4.22 -15.22 -13.34
N SER A 126 5.40 -14.76 -13.73
CA SER A 126 5.66 -13.37 -14.13
C SER A 126 4.93 -12.95 -15.41
N SER A 127 4.52 -13.91 -16.24
CA SER A 127 3.73 -13.68 -17.46
C SER A 127 2.35 -13.10 -17.14
N PHE A 128 1.77 -13.42 -15.98
CA PHE A 128 0.51 -12.84 -15.54
C PHE A 128 0.73 -11.41 -15.05
N GLN A 129 0.08 -10.45 -15.72
CA GLN A 129 0.11 -9.05 -15.32
C GLN A 129 -1.02 -8.76 -14.33
N ILE A 130 -0.66 -8.33 -13.12
CA ILE A 130 -1.65 -7.93 -12.12
C ILE A 130 -2.37 -6.67 -12.63
N PRO A 131 -3.71 -6.68 -12.75
CA PRO A 131 -4.44 -5.53 -13.26
C PRO A 131 -4.46 -4.41 -12.22
N PHE A 132 -3.94 -3.24 -12.57
CA PHE A 132 -4.05 -2.03 -11.75
C PHE A 132 -4.81 -0.93 -12.50
N PRO A 133 -6.16 -0.93 -12.46
CA PRO A 133 -6.96 0.16 -13.00
C PRO A 133 -6.49 1.52 -12.46
N SER A 134 -6.59 2.56 -13.29
CA SER A 134 -6.10 3.90 -12.95
C SER A 134 -6.78 4.45 -11.70
N LEU A 135 -5.98 5.13 -10.87
CA LEU A 135 -6.43 5.79 -9.64
C LEU A 135 -6.02 7.25 -9.69
N SER A 136 -6.82 8.11 -9.07
CA SER A 136 -6.47 9.53 -8.91
C SER A 136 -5.28 9.75 -7.96
N ASN A 137 -5.00 8.81 -7.07
CA ASN A 137 -3.87 8.86 -6.15
C ASN A 137 -2.69 8.01 -6.65
N PRO A 138 -1.62 8.62 -7.17
CA PRO A 138 -0.47 7.87 -7.68
C PRO A 138 0.28 7.13 -6.56
N TRP A 139 0.31 7.66 -5.34
CA TRP A 139 1.01 7.04 -4.21
C TRP A 139 0.31 5.80 -3.67
N LEU A 140 -1.02 5.77 -3.75
CA LEU A 140 -1.80 4.58 -3.43
C LEU A 140 -1.56 3.46 -4.46
N LEU A 141 -1.46 3.83 -5.75
CA LEU A 141 -1.10 2.89 -6.79
C LEU A 141 0.34 2.35 -6.61
N ASP A 142 1.27 3.24 -6.32
CA ASP A 142 2.68 2.92 -6.11
C ASP A 142 2.88 1.95 -4.93
N VAL A 143 2.27 2.22 -3.77
CA VAL A 143 2.40 1.33 -2.60
C VAL A 143 1.85 -0.07 -2.88
N MET A 144 0.72 -0.18 -3.60
CA MET A 144 0.18 -1.48 -3.99
C MET A 144 1.12 -2.25 -4.92
N LYS A 145 1.70 -1.57 -5.92
CA LYS A 145 2.68 -2.17 -6.84
C LYS A 145 3.97 -2.58 -6.12
N ALA A 146 4.41 -1.80 -5.14
CA ALA A 146 5.60 -2.11 -4.34
C ALA A 146 5.39 -3.36 -3.46
N CYS A 147 4.19 -3.53 -2.87
CA CYS A 147 3.88 -4.72 -2.07
C CYS A 147 3.71 -5.98 -2.93
N LEU A 148 3.12 -5.85 -4.13
CA LEU A 148 2.80 -6.96 -5.03
C LEU A 148 3.93 -7.30 -6.01
N GLN A 149 5.19 -7.15 -5.58
CA GLN A 149 6.36 -7.64 -6.31
C GLN A 149 6.53 -9.14 -6.09
N ARG A 150 6.67 -9.94 -7.15
CA ARG A 150 6.84 -11.39 -7.01
C ARG A 150 8.15 -11.76 -6.35
N ASP A 151 9.22 -11.05 -6.68
CA ASP A 151 10.50 -11.15 -6.00
C ASP A 151 10.38 -10.55 -4.58
N PRO A 152 10.51 -11.36 -3.51
CA PRO A 152 10.37 -10.88 -2.14
C PRO A 152 11.45 -9.87 -1.76
N ALA A 153 12.63 -9.88 -2.40
CA ALA A 153 13.71 -8.93 -2.12
C ALA A 153 13.39 -7.51 -2.64
N LYS A 154 12.46 -7.38 -3.58
CA LYS A 154 12.01 -6.09 -4.12
C LYS A 154 10.86 -5.47 -3.31
N ARG A 155 10.29 -6.20 -2.34
CA ARG A 155 9.24 -5.66 -1.48
C ARG A 155 9.86 -4.77 -0.40
N PRO A 156 9.28 -3.60 -0.11
CA PRO A 156 9.76 -2.75 0.98
C PRO A 156 9.52 -3.43 2.33
N ALA A 157 10.39 -3.15 3.30
CA ALA A 157 10.12 -3.47 4.70
C ALA A 157 8.96 -2.60 5.24
N ILE A 158 8.37 -2.98 6.38
CA ILE A 158 7.33 -2.16 7.00
C ILE A 158 7.95 -0.89 7.62
N GLU A 159 8.98 -1.06 8.45
CA GLU A 159 9.74 0.03 9.08
C GLU A 159 11.11 0.24 8.42
N GLY A 160 11.80 1.30 8.84
CA GLY A 160 13.16 1.65 8.41
C GLY A 160 13.22 2.55 7.17
N PRO A 161 14.44 2.89 6.72
CA PRO A 161 14.64 3.73 5.54
C PRO A 161 13.97 3.10 4.32
N ASN A 162 13.15 3.88 3.62
CA ASN A 162 12.33 3.40 2.50
C ASN A 162 11.30 2.30 2.86
N GLY A 163 10.93 2.19 4.14
CA GLY A 163 9.84 1.34 4.59
C GLY A 163 8.46 1.86 4.17
N LEU A 164 7.43 1.02 4.39
CA LEU A 164 6.04 1.33 4.09
C LEU A 164 5.44 2.42 5.00
N LEU A 165 5.90 2.49 6.26
CA LEU A 165 5.50 3.56 7.20
C LEU A 165 5.99 4.94 6.75
N GLU A 166 7.11 4.99 6.03
CA GLU A 166 7.71 6.20 5.45
C GLU A 166 7.27 6.45 3.99
N HIS A 167 6.33 5.65 3.47
CA HIS A 167 5.89 5.76 2.09
C HIS A 167 5.13 7.07 1.85
N PRO A 168 5.27 7.75 0.69
CA PRO A 168 4.56 9.00 0.37
C PRO A 168 3.02 8.93 0.50
N PHE A 169 2.47 7.72 0.40
CA PHE A 169 1.04 7.50 0.63
C PHE A 169 0.62 7.83 2.07
N LEU A 170 1.47 7.53 3.06
CA LEU A 170 1.29 7.86 4.48
C LEU A 170 1.98 9.18 4.86
N GLN A 171 3.19 9.40 4.34
CA GLN A 171 4.04 10.55 4.61
C GLN A 171 4.24 11.41 3.34
N PRO A 172 3.22 12.12 2.86
CA PRO A 172 3.32 12.90 1.61
C PRO A 172 4.33 14.06 1.69
N GLN A 173 4.74 14.46 2.90
CA GLN A 173 5.77 15.47 3.16
C GLN A 173 7.13 14.86 3.56
N GLY A 174 7.23 13.52 3.62
CA GLY A 174 8.44 12.82 4.05
C GLY A 174 9.58 12.94 3.02
N GLN A 175 10.82 12.71 3.47
CA GLN A 175 12.01 12.78 2.60
C GLN A 175 11.89 11.91 1.35
N ARG A 176 11.29 10.72 1.46
CA ARG A 176 11.06 9.82 0.33
C ARG A 176 10.08 10.37 -0.68
N ALA A 177 9.01 11.02 -0.24
CA ALA A 177 8.07 11.72 -1.13
C ALA A 177 8.82 12.80 -1.90
N LEU A 178 9.59 13.63 -1.19
CA LEU A 178 10.42 14.67 -1.81
C LEU A 178 11.44 14.10 -2.79
N GLN A 179 12.06 12.95 -2.52
CA GLN A 179 13.00 12.27 -3.43
C GLN A 179 12.32 11.73 -4.69
N LEU A 180 11.16 11.06 -4.56
CA LEU A 180 10.40 10.54 -5.69
C LEU A 180 9.81 11.68 -6.54
N TYR A 181 9.31 12.74 -5.90
CA TYR A 181 8.94 13.98 -6.61
C TYR A 181 10.12 14.56 -7.37
N LYS A 182 11.33 14.61 -6.78
CA LYS A 182 12.55 15.06 -7.47
C LYS A 182 12.88 14.18 -8.69
N GLN A 183 12.80 12.86 -8.57
CA GLN A 183 13.05 11.95 -9.69
C GLN A 183 12.01 12.10 -10.81
N MET A 184 10.72 12.12 -10.48
CA MET A 184 9.64 12.37 -11.44
C MET A 184 9.69 13.79 -12.04
N SER A 185 10.31 14.76 -11.36
CA SER A 185 10.50 16.14 -11.84
C SER A 185 11.60 16.32 -12.88
N MET A 186 12.54 15.36 -12.97
CA MET A 186 13.64 15.46 -13.93
C MET A 186 13.14 15.44 -15.39
N ASP A 187 11.92 15.00 -15.67
CA ASP A 187 11.41 14.89 -17.04
C ASP A 187 10.42 16.02 -17.46
N ASN A 188 10.05 16.97 -16.59
CA ASN A 188 9.03 17.99 -16.92
C ASN A 188 9.34 19.39 -16.37
N ALA A 189 9.64 20.34 -17.27
CA ALA A 189 10.02 21.72 -16.95
C ALA A 189 8.97 22.49 -16.13
N ILE A 190 7.68 22.26 -16.39
CA ILE A 190 6.58 22.92 -15.65
C ILE A 190 6.53 22.37 -14.23
N MET A 191 6.65 21.04 -14.06
CA MET A 191 6.70 20.40 -12.73
C MET A 191 7.90 20.87 -11.90
N ARG A 192 9.05 21.12 -12.52
CA ARG A 192 10.22 21.69 -11.82
C ARG A 192 9.90 23.04 -11.21
N GLU A 193 9.21 23.91 -11.93
CA GLU A 193 8.82 25.24 -11.45
C GLU A 193 7.78 25.15 -10.32
N VAL A 194 6.77 24.27 -10.45
CA VAL A 194 5.78 24.04 -9.39
C VAL A 194 6.46 23.58 -8.09
N ILE A 195 7.37 22.61 -8.18
CA ILE A 195 8.07 22.05 -7.02
C ILE A 195 9.01 23.08 -6.40
N ARG A 196 9.72 23.88 -7.22
CA ARG A 196 10.56 25.00 -6.76
C ARG A 196 9.74 25.98 -5.92
N GLN A 197 8.60 26.42 -6.45
CA GLN A 197 7.71 27.35 -5.74
C GLN A 197 7.13 26.74 -4.47
N ILE A 198 6.73 25.45 -4.47
CA ILE A 198 6.29 24.75 -3.26
C ILE A 198 7.40 24.78 -2.21
N HIS A 199 8.65 24.49 -2.58
CA HIS A 199 9.79 24.54 -1.65
C HIS A 199 10.01 25.92 -1.05
N GLU A 200 9.87 26.99 -1.85
CA GLU A 200 9.96 28.38 -1.37
C GLU A 200 8.88 28.71 -0.35
N VAL A 201 7.66 28.23 -0.57
CA VAL A 201 6.53 28.52 0.33
C VAL A 201 6.34 27.48 1.43
N ALA A 202 7.07 26.37 1.45
CA ALA A 202 6.87 25.30 2.43
C ALA A 202 7.19 25.72 3.88
N ARG A 203 7.93 26.82 4.08
CA ARG A 203 8.16 27.43 5.40
C ARG A 203 7.02 28.37 5.84
N ASP A 204 5.99 28.51 5.02
CA ASP A 204 4.82 29.32 5.31
C ASP A 204 3.87 28.55 6.24
N GLN A 205 3.65 29.07 7.45
CA GLN A 205 2.84 28.42 8.50
C GLN A 205 1.40 28.09 8.05
N ARG A 206 0.91 28.72 6.97
CA ARG A 206 -0.39 28.41 6.40
C ARG A 206 -0.52 26.96 5.93
N TRP A 207 0.59 26.30 5.61
CA TRP A 207 0.62 24.88 5.27
C TRP A 207 0.30 23.94 6.44
N GLU A 208 0.38 24.43 7.67
CA GLU A 208 0.06 23.66 8.88
C GLU A 208 -1.46 23.58 9.15
N LYS A 209 -2.26 24.42 8.49
CA LYS A 209 -3.72 24.44 8.66
C LYS A 209 -4.36 23.16 8.13
N GLU A 210 -5.20 22.52 8.94
CA GLU A 210 -5.94 21.33 8.53
C GLU A 210 -6.79 21.62 7.29
N GLY A 211 -6.71 20.76 6.27
CA GLY A 211 -7.47 20.93 5.03
C GLY A 211 -6.87 21.89 3.98
N ILE A 212 -5.74 22.55 4.26
CA ILE A 212 -5.10 23.48 3.30
C ILE A 212 -4.57 22.77 2.05
N VAL A 213 -3.89 21.63 2.22
CA VAL A 213 -3.23 20.90 1.12
C VAL A 213 -4.23 20.45 0.04
N PRO A 214 -5.40 19.86 0.36
CA PRO A 214 -6.42 19.55 -0.64
C PRO A 214 -6.93 20.78 -1.41
N LEU A 215 -7.09 21.92 -0.75
CA LEU A 215 -7.60 23.15 -1.38
C LEU A 215 -6.58 23.80 -2.30
N VAL A 216 -5.31 23.86 -1.91
CA VAL A 216 -4.21 24.33 -2.76
C VAL A 216 -4.09 23.42 -3.99
N THR A 217 -4.14 22.11 -3.78
CA THR A 217 -4.11 21.14 -4.88
C THR A 217 -5.24 21.38 -5.89
N LYS A 218 -6.47 21.63 -5.40
CA LYS A 218 -7.62 21.95 -6.26
C LYS A 218 -7.42 23.25 -7.04
N GLU A 219 -6.86 24.28 -6.42
CA GLU A 219 -6.61 25.57 -7.05
C GLU A 219 -5.54 25.48 -8.15
N LEU A 220 -4.46 24.72 -7.91
CA LEU A 220 -3.42 24.44 -8.91
C LEU A 220 -3.95 23.67 -10.13
N VAL A 221 -4.86 22.72 -9.91
CA VAL A 221 -5.54 22.01 -11.01
C VAL A 221 -6.40 22.97 -11.84
N ILE A 222 -7.09 23.93 -11.19
CA ILE A 222 -7.89 24.95 -11.89
C ILE A 222 -6.99 25.88 -12.72
N GLN A 223 -5.84 26.32 -12.18
CA GLN A 223 -4.89 27.14 -12.93
C GLN A 223 -4.45 26.42 -14.21
N ARG A 224 -4.07 25.14 -14.09
CA ARG A 224 -3.67 24.31 -15.22
C ARG A 224 -4.81 24.11 -16.24
N ALA A 225 -6.02 23.80 -15.77
CA ALA A 225 -7.18 23.60 -16.65
C ALA A 225 -7.55 24.87 -17.44
N ARG A 226 -7.15 26.04 -16.94
CA ARG A 226 -7.36 27.34 -17.58
C ARG A 226 -6.15 27.82 -18.40
N ASN A 227 -5.15 26.97 -18.63
CA ASN A 227 -3.87 27.33 -19.24
C ASN A 227 -3.21 28.57 -18.58
N ARG A 228 -3.44 28.78 -17.29
CA ARG A 228 -2.78 29.83 -16.52
C ARG A 228 -1.40 29.36 -16.05
N PRO A 229 -0.42 30.26 -15.92
CA PRO A 229 0.83 29.96 -15.24
C PRO A 229 0.57 29.37 -13.85
N ILE A 230 1.40 28.41 -13.45
CA ILE A 230 1.31 27.85 -12.11
C ILE A 230 1.85 28.87 -11.11
N ASP A 231 1.00 29.23 -10.14
CA ASP A 231 1.32 30.13 -9.03
C ASP A 231 0.84 29.49 -7.72
N VAL A 232 1.80 28.90 -7.00
CA VAL A 232 1.57 28.21 -5.73
C VAL A 232 1.20 29.19 -4.62
N LYS A 233 1.71 30.42 -4.66
CA LYS A 233 1.47 31.44 -3.63
C LYS A 233 0.06 32.01 -3.73
N ALA A 234 -0.42 32.26 -4.95
CA ALA A 234 -1.81 32.60 -5.20
C ALA A 234 -2.75 31.45 -4.82
N ALA A 235 -2.36 30.20 -5.14
CA ALA A 235 -3.14 29.02 -4.77
C ALA A 235 -3.28 28.86 -3.24
N LEU A 236 -2.19 29.04 -2.51
CA LEU A 236 -2.15 29.03 -1.04
C LEU A 236 -3.04 30.14 -0.43
N THR A 237 -2.96 31.35 -0.98
CA THR A 237 -3.77 32.48 -0.52
C THR A 237 -5.27 32.26 -0.76
N ASN A 238 -5.64 31.72 -1.92
CA ASN A 238 -7.03 31.40 -2.22
C ASN A 238 -7.57 30.25 -1.37
N ALA A 239 -6.75 29.23 -1.13
CA ALA A 239 -7.09 28.10 -0.28
C ALA A 239 -7.31 28.51 1.18
N GLU A 240 -6.46 29.39 1.70
CA GLU A 240 -6.59 29.92 3.06
C GLU A 240 -7.87 30.72 3.24
N ARG A 241 -8.23 31.59 2.29
CA ARG A 241 -9.49 32.34 2.34
C ARG A 241 -10.71 31.41 2.38
N LYS A 242 -10.65 30.27 1.67
CA LYS A 242 -11.74 29.28 1.64
C LYS A 242 -11.85 28.47 2.94
N LEU A 243 -10.81 28.44 3.79
CA LEU A 243 -10.85 27.81 5.12
C LEU A 243 -11.33 28.75 6.21
N ALA A 244 -11.30 30.06 5.97
CA ALA A 244 -11.73 31.09 6.92
C ALA A 244 -13.25 31.37 6.86
N VAL A 245 -13.99 30.66 6.00
CA VAL A 245 -15.44 30.75 5.79
C VAL A 245 -16.07 29.41 6.13
#